data_AF-A0A924QIL0-F1
#
_entry.id   AF-A0A924QIL0-F1
#
_cell.length_a   1.000
_cell.length_b   1.000
_cell.length_c   1.000
_cell.angle_alpha   90.00
_cell.angle_beta   90.00
_cell.angle_gamma   90.00
#
_symmetry.space_group_name_H-M   'P 1'
#
loop_
_entity.id
_entity.type
_entity.pdbx_description
1 polymer ?
#
loop_
_entity_poly.entity_id
_entity_poly.type
_entity_poly.pdbx_seq_one_letter_code
_entity_poly.pdbx_strand_id
1 'polypeptide(L)' 'MRMLQLVRDSERSAYDCELISLAENLDVKLVAMNKKLFKVSPDRAVALNAI' A
#
# COMPACT_ATOMS: atom_id res chain seq x y z
N MET A 1 -14.80 -9.44 2.60
CA MET A 1 -13.61 -9.73 1.76
C MET A 1 -13.42 -8.59 0.74
N ARG A 2 -12.69 -7.53 1.10
CA ARG A 2 -12.51 -6.29 0.28
C ARG A 2 -11.34 -6.37 -0.71
N MET A 3 -10.59 -7.47 -0.69
CA MET A 3 -9.32 -7.63 -1.43
C MET A 3 -9.51 -7.86 -2.94
N LEU A 4 -10.63 -8.45 -3.37
CA LEU A 4 -10.86 -8.80 -4.78
C LEU A 4 -11.15 -7.60 -5.70
N GLN A 5 -11.47 -6.42 -5.17
CA GLN A 5 -11.68 -5.22 -5.99
C GLN A 5 -10.34 -4.49 -6.23
N LEU A 6 -9.47 -4.42 -5.22
CA LEU A 6 -8.18 -3.72 -5.31
C LEU A 6 -7.15 -4.46 -6.19
N VAL A 7 -7.15 -5.79 -6.17
CA VAL A 7 -6.20 -6.60 -6.97
C VAL A 7 -6.57 -6.62 -8.46
N ARG A 8 -7.84 -6.43 -8.81
CA ARG A 8 -8.28 -6.42 -10.22
C ARG A 8 -7.92 -5.15 -10.96
N ASP A 9 -7.91 -4.01 -10.25
CA ASP A 9 -7.66 -2.70 -10.85
C ASP A 9 -6.21 -2.21 -10.66
N SER A 10 -5.34 -2.99 -10.02
CA SER A 10 -3.95 -2.58 -9.82
C SER A 10 -2.98 -3.73 -10.09
N GLU A 11 -1.82 -3.43 -10.69
CA GLU A 11 -0.69 -4.36 -10.88
C GLU A 11 -0.02 -4.78 -9.54
N ARG A 12 -0.78 -4.76 -8.43
CA ARG A 12 -0.30 -5.03 -7.07
C ARG A 12 -0.43 -6.52 -6.76
N SER A 13 0.51 -7.01 -5.94
CA SER A 13 0.31 -8.29 -5.29
C SER A 13 -0.82 -8.17 -4.25
N ALA A 14 -1.53 -9.26 -4.01
CA ALA A 14 -2.50 -9.40 -2.92
C ALA A 14 -1.97 -8.85 -1.58
N TYR A 15 -0.68 -9.10 -1.31
CA TYR A 15 0.03 -8.68 -0.11
C TYR A 15 0.17 -7.15 0.01
N ASP A 16 0.52 -6.46 -1.08
CA ASP A 16 0.63 -4.99 -1.11
C ASP A 16 -0.73 -4.33 -0.80
N CYS A 17 -1.82 -4.90 -1.31
CA CYS A 17 -3.18 -4.39 -1.07
C CYS A 17 -3.61 -4.56 0.39
N GLU A 18 -3.27 -5.68 1.03
CA GLU A 18 -3.58 -5.91 2.45
C GLU A 18 -2.80 -4.98 3.37
N LEU A 19 -1.52 -4.73 3.08
CA LEU A 19 -0.70 -3.80 3.86
C LEU A 19 -1.20 -2.37 3.76
N ILE A 20 -1.58 -1.92 2.56
CA ILE A 20 -2.22 -0.61 2.39
C ILE A 20 -3.50 -0.59 3.21
N SER A 21 -4.42 -1.55 3.00
CA SER A 21 -5.71 -1.60 3.71
C SER A 21 -5.56 -1.63 5.23
N LEU A 22 -4.54 -2.29 5.75
CA LEU A 22 -4.24 -2.31 7.18
C LEU A 22 -3.79 -0.93 7.68
N ALA A 23 -2.91 -0.27 6.92
CA ALA A 23 -2.49 1.10 7.23
C ALA A 23 -3.66 2.09 7.14
N GLU A 24 -4.61 1.90 6.22
CA GLU A 24 -5.83 2.70 6.14
C GLU A 24 -6.72 2.50 7.37
N ASN A 25 -6.89 1.25 7.83
CA ASN A 25 -7.73 0.94 8.97
C ASN A 25 -7.15 1.44 10.30
N LEU A 26 -5.82 1.53 10.38
CA LEU A 26 -5.11 2.01 11.57
C LEU A 26 -4.80 3.52 11.52
N ASP A 27 -5.12 4.18 10.40
CA ASP A 27 -4.78 5.59 10.13
C ASP A 27 -3.29 5.91 10.33
N VAL A 28 -2.42 5.01 9.85
CA VAL A 28 -0.96 5.15 9.94
C VAL A 28 -0.32 5.20 8.56
N LYS A 29 0.90 5.74 8.49
CA LYS A 29 1.71 5.69 7.27
C LYS A 29 2.40 4.34 7.14
N LEU A 30 2.28 3.73 5.97
CA LEU A 30 3.00 2.50 5.63
C LEU A 30 4.44 2.85 5.24
N VAL A 31 5.41 2.40 6.02
CA VAL A 31 6.83 2.51 5.65
C VAL A 31 7.23 1.29 4.83
N ALA A 32 7.71 1.48 3.60
CA ALA A 32 8.08 0.38 2.72
C ALA A 32 9.37 0.69 1.93
N MET A 33 9.95 -0.33 1.30
CA MET A 33 11.05 -0.16 0.33
C MET A 33 10.60 -0.40 -1.12
N ASN A 34 9.38 -0.90 -1.32
CA ASN A 34 8.87 -1.26 -2.63
C ASN A 34 8.44 -0.01 -3.41
N LYS A 35 9.20 0.31 -4.47
CA LYS A 35 8.96 1.49 -5.32
C LYS A 35 7.58 1.50 -6.02
N LYS A 36 6.92 0.34 -6.14
CA LYS A 36 5.57 0.24 -6.74
C LYS A 36 4.49 0.79 -5.80
N LEU A 37 4.68 0.72 -4.49
CA LEU A 37 3.72 1.23 -3.50
C LEU A 37 3.62 2.77 -3.55
N PHE A 38 4.76 3.45 -3.70
CA PHE A 38 4.80 4.93 -3.73
C PHE A 38 4.15 5.54 -4.96
N LYS A 39 4.15 4.84 -6.10
CA LYS A 39 3.53 5.36 -7.33
C LYS A 39 2.01 5.42 -7.26
N VAL A 40 1.41 4.51 -6.50
CA VAL A 40 -0.05 4.31 -6.51
C VAL A 40 -0.69 4.82 -5.21
N SER A 41 0.08 4.99 -4.14
CA SER A 41 -0.40 5.58 -2.88
C SER A 41 0.67 6.48 -2.24
N PRO A 42 1.07 7.58 -2.91
CA PRO A 42 2.10 8.49 -2.42
C PRO A 42 1.74 9.16 -1.08
N ASP A 43 0.44 9.34 -0.80
CA ASP A 43 -0.01 9.99 0.43
C ASP A 43 0.05 9.07 1.66
N ARG A 44 0.06 7.75 1.45
CA ARG A 44 -0.03 6.74 2.52
C ARG A 44 1.19 5.85 2.65
N ALA A 45 2.08 5.83 1.66
CA ALA A 45 3.32 5.07 1.72
C ALA A 45 4.54 6.01 1.78
N VAL A 46 5.44 5.78 2.75
CA VAL A 46 6.71 6.50 2.88
C VAL A 46 7.87 5.55 2.62
N ALA A 47 8.86 6.01 1.86
CA ALA A 47 10.04 5.20 1.59
C ALA A 47 10.90 5.08 2.86
N LEU A 48 11.37 3.87 3.17
CA LEU A 48 12.20 3.62 4.35
C LEU A 48 13.47 4.48 4.39
N ASN A 49 13.99 4.87 3.23
CA ASN A 49 15.17 5.74 3.12
C ASN A 49 14.85 7.24 3.22
N ALA A 50 13.57 7.60 3.40
CA ALA A 50 13.11 8.98 3.60
C ALA A 50 12.77 9.27 5.08
N ILE A 51 13.12 8.35 5.98
CA ILE A 51 13.04 8.45 7.45
C ILE A 51 14.46 8.37 7.99
#